data_AF-A0A285NL36-F1
#
_entry.id   AF-A0A285NL36-F1
#
_cell.length_a   1.000
_cell.length_b   1.000
_cell.length_c   1.000
_cell.angle_alpha   90.00
_cell.angle_beta   90.00
_cell.angle_gamma   90.00
#
_symmetry.space_group_name_H-M   'P 1'
#
loop_
_entity.id
_entity.type
_entity.pdbx_description
1 polymer ?
#
loop_
_entity_poly.entity_id
_entity_poly.type
_entity_poly.pdbx_seq_one_letter_code
_entity_poly.pdbx_strand_id
1 'polypeptide(L)' 'MNIKEIKELSVKFTKEQLELCILQTVQEGKNECEIDGEVMEVVNTLAKAQTVRELMEQGMSQMEAIRELARRIRQVQGAE' A
#
# COMPACT_ATOMS: atom_id res chain seq x y z
N MET A 1 11.29 -0.44 -2.44
CA MET A 1 9.96 -0.03 -1.91
C MET A 1 9.88 1.49 -1.99
N ASN A 2 8.91 2.06 -2.72
CA ASN A 2 8.72 3.51 -2.78
C ASN A 2 7.99 4.02 -1.53
N ILE A 3 8.75 4.34 -0.48
CA ILE A 3 8.19 4.71 0.83
C ILE A 3 7.37 6.00 0.75
N LYS A 4 7.82 6.97 -0.05
CA LYS A 4 7.16 8.28 -0.17
C LYS A 4 5.72 8.12 -0.67
N GLU A 5 5.56 7.37 -1.74
CA GLU A 5 4.26 7.11 -2.36
C GLU A 5 3.34 6.29 -1.46
N ILE A 6 3.84 5.21 -0.85
CA ILE A 6 3.10 4.41 0.15
C ILE A 6 2.61 5.31 1.31
N LYS A 7 3.47 6.21 1.78
CA LYS A 7 3.15 7.17 2.84
C LYS A 7 2.02 8.12 2.42
N GLU A 8 2.10 8.69 1.23
CA GLU A 8 1.09 9.62 0.70
C GLU A 8 -0.26 8.93 0.50
N LEU A 9 -0.27 7.78 -0.18
CA LEU A 9 -1.48 7.00 -0.45
C LEU A 9 -2.15 6.49 0.82
N SER A 10 -1.35 5.96 1.75
CA SER A 10 -1.88 5.49 3.02
C SER A 10 -2.58 6.61 3.78
N VAL A 11 -2.15 7.88 3.69
CA VAL A 11 -2.83 9.02 4.33
C VAL A 11 -4.03 9.52 3.55
N LYS A 12 -3.93 9.56 2.23
CA LYS A 12 -4.95 10.13 1.33
C LYS A 12 -6.23 9.29 1.27
N PHE A 13 -6.12 7.97 1.38
CA PHE A 13 -7.22 7.04 1.12
C PHE A 13 -7.55 6.16 2.32
N THR A 14 -8.82 5.76 2.44
CA THR A 14 -9.25 4.71 3.39
C THR A 14 -8.84 3.33 2.91
N LYS A 15 -8.95 2.33 3.78
CA LYS A 15 -8.71 0.93 3.43
C LYS A 15 -9.59 0.49 2.25
N GLU A 16 -10.88 0.82 2.29
CA GLU A 16 -11.86 0.42 1.28
C GLU A 16 -11.58 1.09 -0.07
N GLN A 17 -11.18 2.37 -0.06
CA GLN A 17 -10.78 3.06 -1.29
C GLN A 17 -9.54 2.43 -1.92
N LEU A 18 -8.54 2.08 -1.10
CA LEU A 18 -7.34 1.40 -1.59
C LEU A 18 -7.67 0.01 -2.16
N GLU A 19 -8.59 -0.72 -1.53
CA GLU A 19 -9.09 -2.01 -2.05
C GLU A 19 -9.78 -1.85 -3.41
N LEU A 20 -10.65 -0.83 -3.54
CA LEU A 20 -11.32 -0.51 -4.80
C LEU A 20 -10.31 -0.16 -5.90
N CYS A 21 -9.29 0.65 -5.59
CA CYS A 21 -8.24 0.99 -6.55
C CYS A 21 -7.43 -0.23 -7.01
N ILE A 22 -7.18 -1.20 -6.12
CA ILE A 22 -6.52 -2.47 -6.48
C ILE A 22 -7.41 -3.24 -7.46
N LEU A 23 -8.70 -3.37 -7.16
CA LEU A 23 -9.66 -4.09 -8.01
C LEU A 23 -9.77 -3.44 -9.39
N GLN A 24 -9.93 -2.12 -9.46
CA GLN A 24 -9.97 -1.36 -10.72
C GLN A 24 -8.67 -1.54 -11.51
N THR A 25 -7.50 -1.47 -10.86
CA THR A 25 -6.20 -1.65 -11.55
C THR A 25 -6.09 -3.03 -12.20
N VAL A 26 -6.53 -4.08 -11.48
CA VAL A 26 -6.49 -5.46 -12.00
C VAL A 26 -7.48 -5.68 -13.14
N GLN A 27 -8.67 -5.09 -13.07
CA GLN A 27 -9.75 -5.32 -14.04
C GLN A 27 -9.65 -4.42 -15.28
N GLU A 28 -9.26 -3.17 -15.09
CA GLU A 28 -9.36 -2.11 -16.10
C GLU A 28 -7.99 -1.55 -16.51
N GLY A 29 -6.93 -1.85 -15.75
CA GLY A 29 -5.60 -1.27 -15.93
C GLY A 29 -5.50 0.20 -15.51
N LYS A 30 -6.54 0.75 -14.86
CA LYS A 30 -6.62 2.13 -14.35
C LYS A 30 -7.30 2.12 -12.98
N ASN A 31 -7.15 3.20 -12.20
CA ASN A 31 -7.79 3.32 -10.88
C ASN A 31 -8.11 4.77 -10.54
N GLU A 32 -9.08 4.96 -9.66
CA GLU A 32 -9.50 6.27 -9.12
C GLU A 32 -8.49 6.87 -8.12
N CYS A 33 -7.49 6.09 -7.68
CA CYS A 33 -6.39 6.59 -6.87
C CYS A 33 -5.38 7.41 -7.69
N GLU A 34 -5.56 7.49 -9.02
CA GLU A 34 -4.73 8.24 -9.98
C GLU A 34 -3.27 7.78 -9.97
N ILE A 35 -3.05 6.46 -9.81
CA ILE A 35 -1.72 5.86 -9.93
C ILE A 35 -1.59 5.18 -11.28
N ASP A 36 -0.61 5.64 -12.05
CA ASP A 36 -0.26 5.08 -13.35
C ASP A 36 1.01 4.22 -13.25
N GLY A 37 1.12 3.20 -14.12
CA GLY A 37 2.29 2.33 -14.19
C GLY A 37 1.95 0.95 -14.73
N GLU A 38 2.90 0.02 -14.65
CA GLU A 38 2.61 -1.39 -14.94
C GLU A 38 1.63 -1.93 -13.88
N VAL A 39 0.61 -2.68 -14.32
CA VAL A 39 -0.47 -3.23 -13.46
C VAL A 39 0.09 -3.85 -12.17
N MET A 40 1.11 -4.69 -12.29
CA MET A 40 1.71 -5.37 -11.13
C MET A 40 2.46 -4.40 -10.20
N GLU A 41 3.11 -3.36 -10.73
CA GLU A 41 3.78 -2.35 -9.92
C GLU A 41 2.76 -1.51 -9.14
N VAL A 42 1.70 -1.07 -9.83
CA VAL A 42 0.62 -0.26 -9.23
C VAL A 42 -0.10 -1.05 -8.13
N VAL A 43 -0.49 -2.31 -8.40
CA VAL A 43 -1.12 -3.19 -7.40
C VAL A 43 -0.20 -3.39 -6.20
N ASN A 44 1.10 -3.61 -6.42
CA ASN A 44 2.07 -3.77 -5.34
C ASN A 44 2.20 -2.53 -4.46
N THR A 45 2.13 -1.33 -5.05
CA THR A 45 2.18 -0.06 -4.32
C THR A 45 0.90 0.17 -3.52
N LEU A 46 -0.27 -0.03 -4.14
CA LEU A 46 -1.58 0.10 -3.50
C LEU A 46 -1.75 -0.88 -2.33
N ALA A 47 -1.39 -2.16 -2.51
CA ALA A 47 -1.48 -3.16 -1.45
C ALA A 47 -0.60 -2.83 -0.23
N LYS A 48 0.59 -2.26 -0.47
CA LYS A 48 1.47 -1.79 0.61
C LYS A 48 0.88 -0.58 1.32
N ALA A 49 0.30 0.38 0.58
CA ALA A 49 -0.40 1.52 1.16
C ALA A 49 -1.61 1.08 1.99
N GLN A 50 -2.39 0.12 1.50
CA GLN A 50 -3.53 -0.48 2.21
C GLN A 50 -3.07 -1.11 3.52
N THR A 51 -2.00 -1.91 3.49
CA THR A 51 -1.44 -2.53 4.69
C THR A 51 -1.01 -1.47 5.72
N VAL A 52 -0.37 -0.38 5.29
CA VAL A 52 0.01 0.72 6.19
C VAL A 52 -1.23 1.40 6.79
N ARG A 53 -2.27 1.64 5.98
CA ARG A 53 -3.55 2.21 6.45
C ARG A 53 -4.21 1.33 7.50
N GLU A 54 -4.27 0.01 7.28
CA GLU A 54 -4.81 -0.96 8.24
C GLU A 54 -4.05 -0.93 9.59
N LEU A 55 -2.72 -0.86 9.55
CA LEU A 55 -1.91 -0.77 10.76
C LEU A 55 -2.13 0.54 11.51
N MET A 56 -2.35 1.64 10.79
CA MET A 56 -2.70 2.93 11.39
C MET A 56 -4.07 2.88 12.07
N GLU A 57 -5.05 2.20 11.47
CA GLU A 57 -6.37 1.97 12.08
C GLU A 57 -6.30 1.13 13.35
N GLN A 58 -5.28 0.28 13.50
CA GLN A 58 -4.98 -0.47 14.71
C GLN A 58 -4.26 0.36 15.79
N GLY A 59 -4.05 1.67 15.55
CA GLY A 59 -3.48 2.60 16.52
C GLY A 59 -1.98 2.86 16.37
N MET A 60 -1.33 2.33 15.34
CA MET A 60 0.08 2.64 15.05
C MET A 60 0.21 4.04 14.45
N SER A 61 1.28 4.76 14.78
CA SER A 61 1.65 5.92 13.99
C SER A 61 2.06 5.51 12.57
N GLN A 62 1.96 6.43 11.62
CA GLN A 62 2.33 6.16 10.22
C GLN A 62 3.76 5.60 10.07
N MET A 63 4.71 6.13 10.85
CA MET A 63 6.10 5.67 10.78
C MET A 63 6.28 4.28 11.40
N GLU A 64 5.53 3.93 12.45
CA GLU A 64 5.52 2.58 13.01
C GLU A 64 4.92 1.58 12.03
N ALA A 65 3.80 1.92 11.39
CA ALA A 65 3.15 1.10 10.38
C ALA A 65 4.09 0.80 9.19
N ILE A 66 4.82 1.80 8.68
CA ILE A 66 5.81 1.62 7.60
C ILE A 66 6.96 0.71 8.04
N ARG A 67 7.48 0.87 9.27
CA ARG A 67 8.54 0.01 9.81
C ARG A 67 8.06 -1.43 9.97
N GLU A 68 6.82 -1.60 10.44
CA GLU A 68 6.19 -2.91 10.60
C GLU A 68 5.97 -3.60 9.25
N LEU A 69 5.49 -2.87 8.23
CA LEU A 69 5.43 -3.38 6.85
C LEU A 69 6.81 -3.85 6.37
N ALA A 70 7.85 -3.02 6.56
CA ALA A 70 9.21 -3.38 6.15
C ALA A 70 9.74 -4.62 6.88
N ARG A 71 9.41 -4.78 8.17
CA ARG A 71 9.73 -5.98 8.96
C ARG A 71 9.05 -7.22 8.37
N ARG A 72 7.74 -7.17 8.09
CA ARG A 72 6.99 -8.27 7.49
C ARG A 72 7.54 -8.69 6.13
N ILE A 73 7.92 -7.72 5.28
CA ILE A 73 8.53 -8.00 3.97
C ILE A 73 9.86 -8.76 4.14
N ARG A 74 10.74 -8.32 5.05
CA ARG A 74 12.03 -8.99 5.29
C ARG A 74 11.86 -10.43 5.76
N GLN A 75 10.86 -10.69 6.62
CA GLN A 75 10.54 -12.03 7.09
C GLN A 75 10.15 -12.98 5.96
N VAL A 76 9.38 -12.50 4.97
CA VAL A 76 9.00 -13.31 3.81
C VAL A 76 10.17 -13.51 2.84
N GLN A 77 11.06 -12.53 2.74
CA GLN A 77 12.21 -12.58 1.82
C GLN A 77 13.44 -13.32 2.37
N GLY A 78 13.37 -13.87 3.60
CA GLY A 78 14.50 -14.56 4.23
C GLY A 78 15.70 -13.67 4.52
N ALA A 79 15.50 -12.35 4.54
CA ALA A 79 16.51 -11.37 4.89
C ALA A 79 16.36 -11.05 6.39
N GLU A 80 16.72 -12.00 7.25
CA GLU A 80 16.89 -11.77 8.69
C GLU A 80 18.30 -11.23 9.00
#